data_AF-A0A5B9VU88-F1
#
_entry.id   AF-A0A5B9VU88-F1
#
_cell.length_a   1.000
_cell.length_b   1.000
_cell.length_c   1.000
_cell.angle_alpha   90.00
_cell.angle_beta   90.00
_cell.angle_gamma   90.00
#
_symmetry.space_group_name_H-M   'P 1'
#
loop_
_entity.id
_entity.type
_entity.pdbx_description
1 polymer ?
#
loop_
_entity_poly.entity_id
_entity_poly.type
_entity_poly.pdbx_seq_one_letter_code
_entity_poly.pdbx_strand_id
1 'polypeptide(L)'
;MRPIADCPACGRRLPVVRKPSSWRQALWGGWTCPSCGAEVDAWGNKVGQAGAKVAGRPRSWTRDDSTAASHPADLRLDDAALRRFCPELYRPLNRLLEAVGLAYPRRLSIAEHLLHADARAAVVITTRPLRVAAYSDDFDRIAMLAFDEDPWLVEEHRLRPGSRLITVNGYRREGEPDADLFLAKDRAYPWTGFGPLIGDFLSADVDRLHALRAEIAEAEWRRAEQLGRLYLERFPGLARNGRPLECFVPATRNPSS
;
A
#
# COMPACT_ATOMS: atom_id res chain seq x y z
N MET A 1 6.43 5.49 28.61
CA MET A 1 7.53 6.33 28.09
C MET A 1 8.77 5.46 27.95
N ARG A 2 9.28 5.23 26.72
CA ARG A 2 10.57 4.53 26.57
C ARG A 2 11.71 5.47 27.04
N PRO A 3 12.70 4.97 27.79
CA PRO A 3 13.78 5.81 28.31
C PRO A 3 14.65 6.32 27.17
N ILE A 4 15.21 7.50 27.40
CA ILE A 4 16.15 8.24 26.56
C ILE A 4 17.18 7.30 25.93
N ALA A 5 17.13 7.21 24.61
CA ALA A 5 18.06 6.41 23.81
C ALA A 5 19.48 6.95 23.96
N ASP A 6 20.42 6.04 24.21
CA ASP A 6 21.84 6.31 24.00
C ASP A 6 22.09 6.62 22.53
N CYS A 7 23.04 7.50 22.24
CA CYS A 7 23.40 7.83 20.87
C CYS A 7 23.88 6.57 20.15
N PRO A 8 23.25 6.15 19.05
CA PRO A 8 23.60 4.90 18.37
C PRO A 8 24.99 4.91 17.71
N ALA A 9 25.63 6.09 17.59
CA ALA A 9 26.98 6.18 17.05
C ALA A 9 28.09 6.11 18.09
N CYS A 10 27.85 6.50 19.34
CA CYS A 10 28.90 6.55 20.36
C CYS A 10 28.49 5.98 21.73
N GLY A 11 27.26 5.46 21.85
CA GLY A 11 26.73 4.89 23.08
C GLY A 11 26.46 5.89 24.21
N ARG A 12 26.66 7.20 23.97
CA ARG A 12 26.49 8.21 25.01
C ARG A 12 25.03 8.62 25.16
N ARG A 13 24.55 8.68 26.40
CA ARG A 13 23.21 9.13 26.73
C ARG A 13 22.90 10.51 26.16
N LEU A 14 21.80 10.63 25.42
CA LEU A 14 21.34 11.90 24.86
C LEU A 14 20.75 12.79 25.96
N PRO A 15 20.81 14.14 25.81
CA PRO A 15 20.25 15.04 26.80
C PRO A 15 18.73 14.92 26.88
N VAL A 16 18.20 14.93 28.10
CA VAL A 16 16.75 14.86 28.40
C VAL A 16 16.02 16.03 27.75
N VAL A 17 16.61 17.23 27.82
CA VAL A 17 16.05 18.46 27.25
C VAL A 17 16.53 18.61 25.81
N ARG A 18 15.57 18.66 24.88
CA ARG A 18 15.82 18.75 23.44
C ARG A 18 16.14 20.18 23.01
N LYS A 19 17.23 20.35 22.27
CA LYS A 19 17.57 21.61 21.57
C LYS A 19 17.78 21.30 20.09
N PRO A 20 16.85 21.66 19.19
CA PRO A 20 17.00 21.38 17.77
C PRO A 20 18.17 22.16 17.19
N SER A 21 19.02 21.48 16.41
CA SER A 21 20.15 22.09 15.69
C SER A 21 19.88 22.31 14.20
N SER A 22 18.77 21.76 13.68
CA SER A 22 18.36 21.86 12.28
C SER A 22 16.85 22.04 12.15
N TRP A 23 16.41 22.60 11.01
CA TRP A 23 14.97 22.73 10.67
C TRP A 23 14.26 21.38 10.69
N ARG A 24 14.96 20.33 10.27
CA ARG A 24 14.48 18.95 10.36
C ARG A 24 14.19 18.57 11.81
N GLN A 25 15.12 18.82 12.73
CA GLN A 25 14.89 18.54 14.15
C GLN A 25 13.79 19.44 14.73
N ALA A 26 13.69 20.70 14.31
CA ALA A 26 12.64 21.60 14.75
C ALA A 26 11.24 21.06 14.38
N LEU A 27 11.07 20.55 13.16
CA LEU A 27 9.81 20.05 12.62
C LEU A 27 9.46 18.62 13.01
N TRP A 28 10.45 17.71 13.04
CA TRP A 28 10.23 16.26 13.11
C TRP A 28 10.78 15.60 14.38
N GLY A 29 11.28 16.40 15.33
CA GLY A 29 11.92 15.89 16.54
C GLY A 29 13.34 15.35 16.29
N GLY A 30 13.93 14.78 17.34
CA GLY A 30 15.30 14.28 17.32
C GLY A 30 16.30 15.12 18.11
N TRP A 31 17.54 14.63 18.14
CA TRP A 31 18.67 15.19 18.88
C TRP A 31 19.88 15.32 17.98
N THR A 32 20.79 16.22 18.33
CA THR A 32 22.18 16.11 17.90
C THR A 32 22.99 15.64 19.09
N CYS A 33 23.72 14.54 18.92
CA CYS A 33 24.61 14.06 19.98
C CYS A 33 25.69 15.12 20.24
N PRO A 34 25.79 15.68 21.46
CA PRO A 34 26.81 16.70 21.76
C PRO A 34 28.23 16.12 21.76
N SER A 35 28.36 14.79 21.84
CA SER A 35 29.67 14.12 21.93
C SER A 35 30.26 13.78 20.56
N CYS A 36 29.45 13.40 19.58
CA CYS A 36 29.94 12.95 18.27
C CYS A 36 29.31 13.72 17.10
N GLY A 37 28.44 14.69 17.35
CA GLY A 37 27.76 15.49 16.33
C GLY A 37 26.73 14.71 15.50
N ALA A 38 26.51 13.41 15.78
CA ALA A 38 25.53 12.63 15.06
C ALA A 38 24.13 13.19 15.29
N GLU A 39 23.44 13.53 14.21
CA GLU A 39 22.00 13.74 14.25
C GLU A 39 21.31 12.40 14.53
N VAL A 40 20.32 12.40 15.39
CA VAL A 40 19.53 11.25 15.82
C VAL A 40 18.06 11.64 15.69
N ASP A 41 17.22 10.80 15.10
CA ASP A 41 15.79 11.08 14.95
C ASP A 41 15.04 11.00 16.30
N ALA A 42 13.75 11.33 16.28
CA ALA A 42 12.91 11.33 17.49
C ALA A 42 12.77 9.95 18.15
N TRP A 43 13.19 8.88 17.46
CA TRP A 43 13.08 7.49 17.89
C TRP A 43 14.43 6.87 18.28
N GLY A 44 15.53 7.63 18.23
CA GLY A 44 16.85 7.18 18.67
C GLY A 44 17.75 6.62 17.58
N ASN A 45 17.43 6.76 16.29
CA ASN A 45 18.29 6.29 15.18
C ASN A 45 19.16 7.41 14.61
N LYS A 46 20.41 7.11 14.22
CA LYS A 46 21.31 8.11 13.61
C LYS A 46 20.83 8.50 12.21
N VAL A 47 20.60 9.79 12.01
CA VAL A 47 20.35 10.41 10.71
C VAL A 47 21.67 10.41 9.94
N GLY A 48 21.67 9.78 8.77
CA GLY A 48 22.83 9.70 7.88
C GLY A 48 23.72 8.46 8.03
N GLN A 49 23.47 7.56 9.00
CA GLN A 49 24.06 6.22 8.94
C GLN A 49 23.13 5.27 8.18
N ALA A 50 23.37 5.18 6.87
CA ALA A 50 23.00 4.01 6.09
C ALA A 50 23.78 2.80 6.65
N GLY A 51 23.19 2.10 7.61
CA GLY A 51 23.66 0.79 8.04
C GLY A 51 23.48 -0.18 6.87
N ALA A 52 24.58 -0.55 6.24
CA ALA A 52 24.64 -1.58 5.21
C ALA A 52 24.05 -2.90 5.72
N LYS A 53 22.98 -3.37 5.08
CA LYS A 53 22.69 -4.79 4.79
C LYS A 53 21.58 -4.86 3.73
N VAL A 54 21.97 -5.43 2.58
CA VAL A 54 21.32 -5.49 1.27
C VAL A 54 21.12 -4.10 0.64
N ALA A 55 21.82 -3.86 -0.47
CA ALA A 55 21.68 -2.64 -1.25
C ALA A 55 20.21 -2.45 -1.70
N GLY A 56 19.60 -1.33 -1.31
CA GLY A 56 18.56 -0.71 -2.14
C GLY A 56 17.14 -0.57 -1.60
N ARG A 57 16.79 -0.89 -0.35
CA ARG A 57 15.41 -0.63 0.15
C ARG A 57 15.37 0.22 1.42
N PRO A 58 14.61 1.33 1.44
CA PRO A 58 14.39 2.11 2.66
C PRO A 58 13.61 1.29 3.69
N ARG A 59 13.89 1.51 4.98
CA ARG A 59 13.13 0.91 6.09
C ARG A 59 11.66 1.34 6.02
N SER A 60 10.76 0.38 6.12
CA SER A 60 9.33 0.61 6.28
C SER A 60 9.00 1.11 7.68
N TRP A 61 8.11 2.10 7.77
CA TRP A 61 7.63 2.75 8.98
C TRP A 61 6.28 2.21 9.45
N THR A 62 5.49 1.64 8.53
CA THR A 62 4.16 1.10 8.79
C THR A 62 4.02 -0.39 8.51
N ARG A 63 4.96 -0.98 7.76
CA ARG A 63 5.00 -2.40 7.45
C ARG A 63 5.54 -3.23 8.61
N ASP A 64 5.01 -4.43 8.79
CA ASP A 64 5.73 -5.45 9.54
C ASP A 64 6.91 -5.98 8.71
N ASP A 65 8.09 -6.15 9.33
CA ASP A 65 9.25 -6.75 8.66
C ASP A 65 9.21 -8.29 8.72
N SER A 66 8.12 -8.86 9.24
CA SER A 66 7.96 -10.31 9.47
C SER A 66 7.43 -11.08 8.27
N THR A 67 7.08 -10.36 7.20
CA THR A 67 6.53 -10.91 5.97
C THR A 67 7.27 -10.37 4.76
N ALA A 68 7.53 -11.21 3.76
CA ALA A 68 8.18 -10.81 2.51
C ALA A 68 7.22 -11.06 1.35
N ALA A 69 7.11 -10.07 0.45
CA ALA A 69 6.38 -10.26 -0.79
C ALA A 69 7.20 -11.15 -1.73
N SER A 70 6.53 -12.10 -2.39
CA SER A 70 7.17 -12.98 -3.38
C SER A 70 7.65 -12.19 -4.60
N HIS A 71 6.85 -11.22 -5.05
CA HIS A 71 7.18 -10.31 -6.15
C HIS A 71 6.91 -8.87 -5.73
N PRO A 72 7.86 -8.20 -5.04
CA PRO A 72 7.70 -6.82 -4.62
C PRO A 72 7.51 -5.89 -5.82
N ALA A 73 6.49 -5.02 -5.74
CA ALA A 73 6.15 -4.09 -6.82
C ALA A 73 7.26 -3.08 -7.12
N ASP A 74 7.90 -2.52 -6.09
CA ASP A 74 8.94 -1.50 -6.22
C ASP A 74 8.47 -0.25 -6.99
N LEU A 75 7.23 0.18 -6.73
CA LEU A 75 6.62 1.35 -7.37
C LEU A 75 6.66 2.56 -6.44
N ARG A 76 6.99 3.72 -7.00
CA ARG A 76 6.89 5.01 -6.32
C ARG A 76 5.49 5.57 -6.45
N LEU A 77 4.98 6.09 -5.35
CA LEU A 77 3.71 6.79 -5.31
C LEU A 77 3.80 8.10 -6.12
N ASP A 78 2.86 8.29 -7.04
CA ASP A 78 2.55 9.58 -7.63
C ASP A 78 1.58 10.35 -6.71
N ASP A 79 2.12 11.38 -6.05
CA ASP A 79 1.38 12.22 -5.11
C ASP A 79 0.24 13.00 -5.78
N ALA A 80 0.37 13.34 -7.07
CA ALA A 80 -0.69 14.02 -7.81
C ALA A 80 -1.86 13.06 -8.08
N ALA A 81 -1.55 11.82 -8.48
CA ALA A 81 -2.55 10.77 -8.67
C ALA A 81 -3.27 10.46 -7.36
N LEU A 82 -2.55 10.26 -6.25
CA LEU A 82 -3.16 10.03 -4.94
C LEU A 82 -4.05 11.19 -4.50
N ARG A 83 -3.66 12.44 -4.76
CA ARG A 83 -4.48 13.61 -4.43
C ARG A 83 -5.81 13.61 -5.18
N ARG A 84 -5.85 13.10 -6.41
CA ARG A 84 -7.11 13.00 -7.19
C ARG A 84 -8.05 11.95 -6.59
N PHE A 85 -7.51 10.82 -6.14
CA PHE A 85 -8.29 9.78 -5.46
C PHE A 85 -8.76 10.16 -4.06
N CYS A 86 -7.87 10.78 -3.28
CA CYS A 86 -8.03 11.02 -1.84
C CYS A 86 -7.61 12.45 -1.48
N PRO A 87 -8.30 13.49 -2.00
CA PRO A 87 -7.98 14.88 -1.70
C PRO A 87 -8.07 15.20 -0.19
N GLU A 88 -8.85 14.44 0.56
CA GLU A 88 -8.96 14.51 2.01
C GLU A 88 -7.61 14.30 2.74
N LEU A 89 -6.70 13.47 2.21
CA LEU A 89 -5.37 13.28 2.81
C LEU A 89 -4.52 14.54 2.78
N TYR A 90 -4.82 15.47 1.87
CA TYR A 90 -4.04 16.68 1.64
C TYR A 90 -4.59 17.90 2.38
N ARG A 91 -5.70 17.76 3.11
CA ARG A 91 -6.27 18.84 3.92
C ARG A 91 -5.29 19.24 5.05
N PRO A 92 -5.13 20.54 5.35
CA PRO A 92 -4.14 21.00 6.35
C PRO A 92 -4.30 20.35 7.73
N LEU A 93 -5.54 20.14 8.18
CA LEU A 93 -5.84 19.50 9.47
C LEU A 93 -5.30 18.07 9.54
N ASN A 94 -5.52 17.26 8.49
CA ASN A 94 -5.04 15.88 8.46
C ASN A 94 -3.51 15.82 8.45
N ARG A 95 -2.86 16.70 7.69
CA ARG A 95 -1.39 16.82 7.69
C ARG A 95 -0.84 17.23 9.06
N LEU A 96 -1.53 18.13 9.76
CA LEU A 96 -1.15 18.51 11.12
C LEU A 96 -1.30 17.31 12.08
N LEU A 97 -2.43 16.61 12.05
CA LEU A 97 -2.69 15.46 12.91
C LEU A 97 -1.68 14.31 12.70
N GLU A 98 -1.31 14.02 11.45
CA GLU A 98 -0.25 13.06 11.13
C GLU A 98 1.12 13.54 11.64
N ALA A 99 1.46 14.82 11.47
CA ALA A 99 2.74 15.37 11.91
C ALA A 99 2.91 15.36 13.45
N VAL A 100 1.82 15.51 14.20
CA VAL A 100 1.84 15.42 15.67
C VAL A 100 1.59 13.99 16.20
N GLY A 101 1.49 13.00 15.31
CA GLY A 101 1.29 11.59 15.69
C GLY A 101 -0.10 11.26 16.24
N LEU A 102 -1.08 12.14 16.05
CA LEU A 102 -2.48 11.91 16.45
C LEU A 102 -3.31 11.22 15.36
N ALA A 103 -2.76 11.05 14.16
CA ALA A 103 -3.34 10.27 13.07
C ALA A 103 -2.32 9.30 12.49
N TYR A 104 -2.81 8.14 12.04
CA TYR A 104 -2.00 7.16 11.32
C TYR A 104 -1.54 7.76 9.97
N PRO A 105 -0.25 7.64 9.59
CA PRO A 105 0.30 8.27 8.39
C PRO A 105 -0.15 7.53 7.13
N ARG A 106 -1.38 7.79 6.68
CA ARG A 106 -2.06 7.02 5.61
C ARG A 106 -1.31 7.12 4.28
N ARG A 107 -0.79 8.29 3.94
CA ARG A 107 -0.01 8.50 2.71
C ARG A 107 1.27 7.68 2.69
N LEU A 108 1.98 7.63 3.81
CA LEU A 108 3.20 6.83 3.94
C LEU A 108 2.89 5.33 3.83
N SER A 109 1.79 4.89 4.45
CA SER A 109 1.33 3.51 4.34
C SER A 109 1.00 3.10 2.90
N ILE A 110 0.33 3.96 2.12
CA ILE A 110 0.08 3.71 0.69
C ILE A 110 1.40 3.64 -0.10
N ALA A 111 2.34 4.55 0.16
CA ALA A 111 3.64 4.54 -0.50
C ALA A 111 4.44 3.26 -0.18
N GLU A 112 4.44 2.82 1.08
CA GLU A 112 5.10 1.58 1.49
C GLU A 112 4.44 0.34 0.90
N HIS A 113 3.11 0.38 0.76
CA HIS A 113 2.36 -0.68 0.10
C HIS A 113 2.83 -0.81 -1.36
N LEU A 114 2.81 0.28 -2.14
CA LEU A 114 3.29 0.28 -3.53
C LEU A 114 4.76 -0.12 -3.67
N LEU A 115 5.59 0.20 -2.68
CA LEU A 115 7.01 -0.11 -2.72
C LEU A 115 7.30 -1.58 -2.40
N HIS A 116 6.58 -2.17 -1.45
CA HIS A 116 7.00 -3.41 -0.79
C HIS A 116 6.03 -4.57 -0.88
N ALA A 117 4.76 -4.33 -1.19
CA ALA A 117 3.77 -5.40 -1.27
C ALA A 117 3.80 -6.07 -2.65
N ASP A 118 2.95 -7.09 -2.78
CA ASP A 118 3.11 -8.11 -3.81
C ASP A 118 2.42 -7.73 -5.11
N ALA A 119 3.17 -7.60 -6.19
CA ALA A 119 2.67 -7.28 -7.52
C ALA A 119 2.06 -8.51 -8.19
N ARG A 120 0.83 -8.38 -8.68
CA ARG A 120 0.07 -9.43 -9.38
C ARG A 120 -0.76 -8.85 -10.51
N ALA A 121 -1.36 -9.74 -11.30
CA ALA A 121 -2.28 -9.38 -12.38
C ALA A 121 -3.54 -8.68 -11.87
N ALA A 122 -3.93 -7.60 -12.54
CA ALA A 122 -5.27 -7.05 -12.47
C ALA A 122 -5.85 -6.85 -13.87
N VAL A 123 -7.13 -7.16 -14.04
CA VAL A 123 -7.78 -7.06 -15.36
C VAL A 123 -9.04 -6.24 -15.26
N VAL A 124 -9.19 -5.28 -16.18
CA VAL A 124 -10.44 -4.53 -16.35
C VAL A 124 -11.52 -5.46 -16.89
N ILE A 125 -12.62 -5.62 -16.16
CA ILE A 125 -13.73 -6.49 -16.56
C ILE A 125 -14.82 -5.67 -17.27
N THR A 126 -15.18 -4.51 -16.71
CA THR A 126 -16.11 -3.56 -17.33
C THR A 126 -15.59 -2.13 -17.18
N THR A 127 -16.00 -1.23 -18.05
CA THR A 127 -15.62 0.20 -17.99
C THR A 127 -16.77 1.12 -17.58
N ARG A 128 -18.02 0.62 -17.52
CA ARG A 128 -19.20 1.36 -17.04
C ARG A 128 -20.15 0.45 -16.25
N PRO A 129 -20.13 0.49 -14.91
CA PRO A 129 -19.10 1.13 -14.08
C PRO A 129 -17.72 0.47 -14.28
N LEU A 130 -16.64 1.17 -13.93
CA LEU A 130 -15.30 0.60 -14.00
C LEU A 130 -15.14 -0.49 -12.93
N ARG A 131 -14.90 -1.73 -13.39
CA ARG A 131 -14.66 -2.90 -12.55
C ARG A 131 -13.30 -3.50 -12.87
N VAL A 132 -12.49 -3.73 -11.86
CA VAL A 132 -11.15 -4.33 -11.99
C VAL A 132 -11.06 -5.54 -11.09
N ALA A 133 -10.72 -6.70 -11.66
CA ALA A 133 -10.44 -7.91 -10.92
C ALA A 133 -8.97 -7.94 -10.53
N ALA A 134 -8.67 -7.70 -9.25
CA ALA A 134 -7.30 -7.74 -8.70
C ALA A 134 -7.00 -9.15 -8.15
N TYR A 135 -6.09 -9.88 -8.79
CA TYR A 135 -5.79 -11.27 -8.47
C TYR A 135 -4.78 -11.41 -7.33
N SER A 136 -4.93 -12.47 -6.54
CA SER A 136 -3.97 -12.96 -5.58
C SER A 136 -3.78 -14.48 -5.76
N ASP A 137 -2.53 -14.89 -5.90
CA ASP A 137 -2.10 -16.29 -6.00
C ASP A 137 -2.13 -17.02 -4.65
N ASP A 138 -1.88 -16.31 -3.55
CA ASP A 138 -2.02 -16.86 -2.19
C ASP A 138 -3.43 -17.42 -1.94
N PHE A 139 -4.45 -16.78 -2.52
CA PHE A 139 -5.83 -17.24 -2.43
C PHE A 139 -6.31 -18.00 -3.67
N ASP A 140 -5.65 -17.84 -4.83
CA ASP A 140 -6.23 -18.13 -6.17
C ASP A 140 -7.63 -17.50 -6.31
N ARG A 141 -7.74 -16.23 -5.93
CA ARG A 141 -9.00 -15.46 -5.92
C ARG A 141 -8.74 -14.04 -6.40
N ILE A 142 -9.83 -13.35 -6.71
CA ILE A 142 -9.81 -11.92 -7.02
C ILE A 142 -10.54 -11.15 -5.93
N ALA A 143 -10.09 -9.92 -5.68
CA ALA A 143 -10.91 -8.88 -5.09
C ALA A 143 -11.47 -8.04 -6.24
N MET A 144 -12.80 -7.97 -6.36
CA MET A 144 -13.46 -7.14 -7.36
C MET A 144 -13.47 -5.70 -6.88
N LEU A 145 -12.84 -4.79 -7.62
CA LEU A 145 -12.80 -3.36 -7.31
C LEU A 145 -13.82 -2.59 -8.14
N ALA A 146 -14.51 -1.67 -7.47
CA ALA A 146 -15.39 -0.65 -8.01
C ALA A 146 -14.67 0.69 -8.03
N PHE A 147 -14.69 1.40 -9.13
CA PHE A 147 -14.33 2.81 -9.13
C PHE A 147 -15.57 3.65 -9.36
N ASP A 148 -15.54 4.90 -8.87
CA ASP A 148 -16.62 5.85 -9.03
C ASP A 148 -17.04 5.96 -10.51
N GLU A 149 -18.28 6.35 -10.78
CA GLU A 149 -18.83 6.39 -12.15
C GLU A 149 -18.18 7.45 -13.05
N ASP A 150 -17.31 8.30 -12.48
CA ASP A 150 -16.55 9.29 -13.23
C ASP A 150 -15.58 8.59 -14.22
N PRO A 151 -15.73 8.85 -15.54
CA PRO A 151 -14.99 8.13 -16.57
C PRO A 151 -13.51 8.50 -16.64
N TRP A 152 -13.01 9.45 -15.83
CA TRP A 152 -11.64 9.97 -15.95
C TRP A 152 -10.57 8.86 -15.96
N LEU A 153 -10.70 7.82 -15.14
CA LEU A 153 -9.76 6.69 -15.13
C LEU A 153 -9.78 5.92 -16.45
N VAL A 154 -10.97 5.70 -16.99
CA VAL A 154 -11.15 4.98 -18.26
C VAL A 154 -10.55 5.78 -19.40
N GLU A 155 -10.75 7.10 -19.41
CA GLU A 155 -10.27 7.99 -20.47
C GLU A 155 -8.76 8.20 -20.39
N GLU A 156 -8.24 8.55 -19.21
CA GLU A 156 -6.83 8.83 -18.98
C GLU A 156 -5.94 7.61 -19.26
N HIS A 157 -6.35 6.44 -18.77
CA HIS A 157 -5.60 5.20 -18.97
C HIS A 157 -6.07 4.42 -20.22
N ARG A 158 -7.01 4.98 -21.00
CA ARG A 158 -7.57 4.37 -22.23
C ARG A 158 -8.05 2.93 -22.01
N LEU A 159 -8.71 2.69 -20.86
CA LEU A 159 -9.10 1.37 -20.40
C LEU A 159 -10.18 0.77 -21.29
N ARG A 160 -10.08 -0.55 -21.49
CA ARG A 160 -11.07 -1.38 -22.20
C ARG A 160 -11.22 -2.69 -21.41
N PRO A 161 -12.34 -3.41 -21.54
CA PRO A 161 -12.42 -4.78 -21.05
C PRO A 161 -11.22 -5.60 -21.56
N GLY A 162 -10.55 -6.31 -20.65
CA GLY A 162 -9.30 -7.04 -20.90
C GLY A 162 -8.01 -6.22 -20.74
N SER A 163 -8.08 -4.90 -20.49
CA SER A 163 -6.89 -4.11 -20.16
C SER A 163 -6.16 -4.70 -18.96
N ARG A 164 -4.84 -4.87 -19.11
CA ARG A 164 -3.93 -5.43 -18.10
C ARG A 164 -3.32 -4.33 -17.24
N LEU A 165 -3.57 -4.42 -15.94
CA LEU A 165 -3.09 -3.51 -14.91
C LEU A 165 -2.27 -4.31 -13.89
N ILE A 166 -1.44 -3.63 -13.12
CA ILE A 166 -0.73 -4.19 -11.97
C ILE A 166 -1.54 -3.89 -10.72
N THR A 167 -1.94 -4.94 -9.99
CA THR A 167 -2.34 -4.80 -8.59
C THR A 167 -1.13 -4.99 -7.70
N VAL A 168 -1.08 -4.24 -6.60
CA VAL A 168 -0.13 -4.39 -5.51
C VAL A 168 -0.93 -4.78 -4.28
N ASN A 169 -0.70 -5.99 -3.77
CA ASN A 169 -1.52 -6.63 -2.75
C ASN A 169 -0.82 -6.61 -1.39
N GLY A 170 -1.50 -6.05 -0.39
CA GLY A 170 -1.11 -6.11 1.01
C GLY A 170 -2.01 -7.08 1.78
N TYR A 171 -1.42 -8.05 2.48
CA TYR A 171 -2.14 -9.14 3.14
C TYR A 171 -2.37 -8.89 4.63
N ARG A 172 -3.44 -9.48 5.18
CA ARG A 172 -3.76 -9.46 6.62
C ARG A 172 -3.75 -10.87 7.19
N ARG A 173 -3.28 -11.04 8.43
CA ARG A 173 -3.24 -12.33 9.14
C ARG A 173 -4.30 -12.50 10.21
N GLU A 174 -4.82 -11.40 10.73
CA GLU A 174 -5.73 -11.39 11.88
C GLU A 174 -7.16 -11.09 11.43
N GLY A 175 -8.13 -11.53 12.24
CA GLY A 175 -9.56 -11.32 12.01
C GLY A 175 -10.25 -12.44 11.24
N GLU A 176 -11.52 -12.21 10.92
CA GLU A 176 -12.32 -13.12 10.10
C GLU A 176 -11.87 -13.05 8.63
N PRO A 177 -11.93 -14.17 7.90
CA PRO A 177 -11.69 -14.16 6.46
C PRO A 177 -12.60 -13.17 5.72
N ASP A 178 -12.03 -12.45 4.76
CA ASP A 178 -12.75 -11.51 3.90
C ASP A 178 -13.90 -12.24 3.18
N ALA A 179 -15.14 -11.86 3.51
CA ALA A 179 -16.34 -12.55 3.04
C ALA A 179 -16.49 -12.55 1.50
N ASP A 180 -15.89 -11.58 0.82
CA ASP A 180 -15.93 -11.43 -0.63
C ASP A 180 -14.87 -12.25 -1.38
N LEU A 181 -13.93 -12.88 -0.69
CA LEU A 181 -12.98 -13.80 -1.31
C LEU A 181 -13.54 -15.22 -1.47
N PHE A 182 -14.66 -15.52 -0.79
CA PHE A 182 -15.36 -16.80 -0.85
C PHE A 182 -14.41 -17.99 -0.69
N LEU A 183 -13.58 -17.93 0.35
CA LEU A 183 -12.59 -18.96 0.65
C LEU A 183 -13.27 -20.28 1.00
N ALA A 184 -12.72 -21.38 0.49
CA ALA A 184 -13.19 -22.71 0.84
C ALA A 184 -12.87 -22.99 2.32
N LYS A 185 -13.85 -23.51 3.07
CA LYS A 185 -13.73 -23.72 4.54
C LYS A 185 -12.70 -24.78 4.93
N ASP A 186 -12.29 -25.63 4.00
CA ASP A 186 -11.39 -26.77 4.19
C ASP A 186 -9.93 -26.47 3.84
N ARG A 187 -9.63 -25.27 3.32
CA ARG A 187 -8.26 -24.85 3.00
C ARG A 187 -7.77 -23.85 4.04
N ALA A 188 -6.65 -24.17 4.68
CA ALA A 188 -5.94 -23.24 5.54
C ALA A 188 -5.19 -22.22 4.68
N TYR A 189 -5.50 -20.94 4.86
CA TYR A 189 -4.75 -19.83 4.29
C TYR A 189 -3.97 -19.14 5.42
N PRO A 190 -2.71 -18.73 5.18
CA PRO A 190 -1.94 -17.96 6.17
C PRO A 190 -2.46 -16.52 6.33
N TRP A 191 -3.40 -16.11 5.47
CA TRP A 191 -3.96 -14.77 5.39
C TRP A 191 -5.48 -14.82 5.52
N THR A 192 -6.05 -13.80 6.16
CA THR A 192 -7.50 -13.60 6.31
C THR A 192 -8.07 -12.73 5.19
N GLY A 193 -7.24 -11.91 4.55
CA GLY A 193 -7.65 -11.04 3.46
C GLY A 193 -6.49 -10.30 2.82
N PHE A 194 -6.79 -9.48 1.81
CA PHE A 194 -5.80 -8.58 1.20
C PHE A 194 -6.45 -7.30 0.69
N GLY A 195 -5.73 -6.18 0.71
CA GLY A 195 -6.16 -4.94 0.08
C GLY A 195 -5.36 -4.70 -1.20
N PRO A 196 -6.00 -4.66 -2.37
CA PRO A 196 -5.31 -4.36 -3.63
C PRO A 196 -5.26 -2.85 -3.92
N LEU A 197 -4.09 -2.35 -4.26
CA LEU A 197 -3.90 -1.04 -4.89
C LEU A 197 -3.59 -1.23 -6.38
N ILE A 198 -4.17 -0.40 -7.25
CA ILE A 198 -3.83 -0.45 -8.67
C ILE A 198 -2.61 0.44 -8.94
N GLY A 199 -1.45 -0.19 -9.18
CA GLY A 199 -0.18 0.49 -9.43
C GLY A 199 -0.25 1.45 -10.60
N ASP A 200 -0.93 1.04 -11.68
CA ASP A 200 -1.19 1.86 -12.87
C ASP A 200 -1.88 3.20 -12.58
N PHE A 201 -2.67 3.27 -11.51
CA PHE A 201 -3.43 4.46 -11.15
C PHE A 201 -2.71 5.33 -10.12
N LEU A 202 -1.65 4.82 -9.50
CA LEU A 202 -1.01 5.46 -8.33
C LEU A 202 0.49 5.64 -8.50
N SER A 203 1.09 5.22 -9.61
CA SER A 203 2.52 5.33 -9.86
C SER A 203 2.80 5.94 -11.23
N ALA A 204 3.84 6.78 -11.28
CA ALA A 204 4.39 7.33 -12.51
C ALA A 204 5.56 6.48 -13.07
N ASP A 205 5.91 5.35 -12.44
CA ASP A 205 7.04 4.51 -12.83
C ASP A 205 6.68 3.60 -14.02
N VAL A 206 6.48 4.21 -15.19
CA VAL A 206 6.01 3.55 -16.42
C VAL A 206 6.88 2.35 -16.79
N ASP A 207 8.21 2.49 -16.75
CA ASP A 207 9.14 1.40 -17.09
C ASP A 207 9.02 0.21 -16.13
N ARG A 208 8.86 0.48 -14.82
CA ARG A 208 8.68 -0.59 -13.83
C ARG A 208 7.36 -1.30 -14.02
N LEU A 209 6.27 -0.56 -14.29
CA LEU A 209 4.98 -1.16 -14.62
C LEU A 209 5.06 -2.03 -15.88
N HIS A 210 5.81 -1.61 -16.90
CA HIS A 210 6.03 -2.43 -18.10
C HIS A 210 6.82 -3.71 -17.79
N ALA A 211 7.88 -3.62 -16.99
CA ALA A 211 8.65 -4.78 -16.55
C ALA A 211 7.79 -5.78 -15.78
N LEU A 212 7.02 -5.31 -14.80
CA LEU A 212 6.09 -6.14 -14.02
C LEU A 212 5.08 -6.88 -14.92
N ARG A 213 4.53 -6.21 -15.95
CA ARG A 213 3.60 -6.87 -16.87
C ARG A 213 4.25 -7.98 -17.69
N ALA A 214 5.54 -7.85 -18.02
CA ALA A 214 6.30 -8.86 -18.73
C ALA A 214 6.77 -10.02 -17.83
N GLU A 215 6.98 -9.75 -16.54
CA GLU A 215 7.33 -10.76 -15.53
C GLU A 215 6.15 -11.69 -15.19
N ILE A 216 4.91 -11.16 -15.21
CA ILE A 216 3.71 -11.94 -14.88
C ILE A 216 3.35 -12.90 -16.03
N ALA A 217 3.22 -14.18 -15.69
CA ALA A 217 2.90 -15.23 -16.64
C ALA A 217 1.51 -15.04 -17.30
N GLU A 218 1.40 -15.39 -18.59
CA GLU A 218 0.15 -15.32 -19.36
C GLU A 218 -1.01 -16.12 -18.75
N ALA A 219 -0.70 -17.19 -18.02
CA ALA A 219 -1.71 -17.97 -17.31
C ALA A 219 -2.37 -17.15 -16.18
N GLU A 220 -1.63 -16.30 -15.49
CA GLU A 220 -2.15 -15.47 -14.40
C GLU A 220 -3.12 -14.39 -14.92
N TRP A 221 -2.76 -13.72 -16.02
CA TRP A 221 -3.64 -12.76 -16.70
C TRP A 221 -4.99 -13.39 -17.09
N ARG A 222 -4.94 -14.57 -17.73
CA ARG A 222 -6.14 -15.31 -18.12
C ARG A 222 -6.94 -15.77 -16.89
N ARG A 223 -6.26 -16.18 -15.83
CA ARG A 223 -6.90 -16.60 -14.57
C ARG A 223 -7.64 -15.44 -13.90
N ALA A 224 -7.00 -14.27 -13.79
CA ALA A 224 -7.59 -13.06 -13.24
C ALA A 224 -8.84 -12.62 -14.02
N GLU A 225 -8.76 -12.63 -15.36
CA GLU A 225 -9.90 -12.30 -16.21
C GLU A 225 -11.05 -13.31 -16.05
N GLN A 226 -10.76 -14.62 -16.09
CA GLN A 226 -11.75 -15.68 -15.94
C GLN A 226 -12.47 -15.56 -14.58
N LEU A 227 -11.71 -15.41 -13.50
CA LEU A 227 -12.27 -15.24 -12.15
C LEU A 227 -13.09 -13.96 -12.06
N GLY A 228 -12.63 -12.86 -12.66
CA GLY A 228 -13.38 -11.60 -12.69
C GLY A 228 -14.73 -11.70 -13.39
N ARG A 229 -14.79 -12.39 -14.54
CA ARG A 229 -16.05 -12.64 -15.26
C ARG A 229 -17.01 -13.52 -14.46
N LEU A 230 -16.51 -14.64 -13.94
CA LEU A 230 -17.29 -15.54 -13.07
C LEU A 230 -17.81 -14.83 -11.81
N TYR A 231 -17.00 -13.94 -11.23
CA TYR A 231 -17.38 -13.15 -10.08
C TYR A 231 -18.56 -12.24 -10.40
N LEU A 232 -18.51 -11.47 -11.50
CA LEU A 232 -19.61 -10.58 -11.88
C LEU A 232 -20.90 -11.35 -12.20
N GLU A 233 -20.81 -12.51 -12.85
CA GLU A 233 -21.96 -13.37 -13.12
C GLU A 233 -22.64 -13.84 -11.82
N ARG A 234 -21.84 -14.21 -10.81
CA ARG A 234 -22.34 -14.76 -9.55
C ARG A 234 -22.73 -13.71 -8.52
N PHE A 235 -22.10 -12.54 -8.56
CA PHE A 235 -22.22 -11.48 -7.56
C PHE A 235 -22.40 -10.11 -8.23
N PRO A 236 -23.46 -9.92 -9.03
CA PRO A 236 -23.68 -8.65 -9.71
C PRO A 236 -23.81 -7.51 -8.69
N GLY A 237 -22.99 -6.47 -8.86
CA GLY A 237 -23.00 -5.29 -7.99
C GLY A 237 -22.17 -5.41 -6.70
N LEU A 238 -21.69 -6.60 -6.33
CA LEU A 238 -20.79 -6.74 -5.19
C LEU A 238 -19.35 -6.42 -5.61
N ALA A 239 -18.73 -5.45 -4.97
CA ALA A 239 -17.33 -5.08 -5.20
C ALA A 239 -16.84 -4.20 -4.05
N ARG A 240 -15.53 -4.22 -3.79
CA ARG A 240 -14.89 -3.29 -2.87
C ARG A 240 -14.81 -1.91 -3.50
N ASN A 241 -14.69 -0.87 -2.69
CA ASN A 241 -14.30 0.43 -3.21
C ASN A 241 -12.81 0.40 -3.61
N GLY A 242 -12.53 0.74 -4.87
CA GLY A 242 -11.18 0.79 -5.45
C GLY A 242 -10.36 2.01 -5.01
N ARG A 243 -10.95 2.95 -4.26
CA ARG A 243 -10.21 4.07 -3.66
C ARG A 243 -9.12 3.55 -2.71
N PRO A 244 -7.89 4.11 -2.73
CA PRO A 244 -6.77 3.61 -1.93
C PRO A 244 -7.04 3.46 -0.43
N LEU A 245 -7.87 4.34 0.14
CA LEU A 245 -8.22 4.31 1.57
C LEU A 245 -9.26 3.26 1.95
N GLU A 246 -9.96 2.69 0.97
CA GLU A 246 -11.13 1.82 1.19
C GLU A 246 -10.96 0.42 0.60
N CYS A 247 -9.94 0.19 -0.24
CA CYS A 247 -9.68 -1.10 -0.90
C CYS A 247 -9.46 -2.31 0.04
N PHE A 248 -9.12 -2.04 1.31
CA PHE A 248 -8.98 -3.05 2.37
C PHE A 248 -10.31 -3.43 3.05
N VAL A 249 -11.40 -2.72 2.76
CA VAL A 249 -12.72 -3.01 3.29
C VAL A 249 -13.36 -4.07 2.38
N PRO A 250 -13.62 -5.29 2.88
CA PRO A 250 -14.24 -6.34 2.08
C PRO A 250 -15.64 -5.94 1.62
N ALA A 251 -16.03 -6.37 0.43
CA ALA A 251 -17.39 -6.17 -0.03
C ALA A 251 -18.34 -7.04 0.79
N THR A 252 -19.36 -6.44 1.40
CA THR A 252 -20.40 -7.20 2.12
C THR A 252 -21.67 -7.20 1.30
N ARG A 253 -22.32 -8.37 1.20
CA ARG A 253 -23.72 -8.41 0.75
C ARG A 253 -24.54 -7.72 1.83
N ASN A 254 -25.41 -6.78 1.45
CA ASN A 254 -26.43 -6.32 2.38
C ASN A 254 -27.23 -7.56 2.81
N PRO A 255 -27.47 -7.78 4.12
CA PRO A 255 -28.22 -8.94 4.61
C PRO A 255 -29.70 -8.96 4.16
N SER A 256 -30.12 -8.00 3.33
CA SER A 256 -31.51 -7.79 2.89
C SER A 256 -31.74 -8.06 1.39
N SER A 257 -30.74 -8.59 0.67
CA SER A 257 -30.83 -8.91 -0.77
C SER A 257 -30.63 -10.38 -1.07
#